data_AF-A0A2D9B7B6-F1
#
_entry.id   AF-A0A2D9B7B6-F1
#
_cell.length_a   1.000
_cell.length_b   1.000
_cell.length_c   1.000
_cell.angle_alpha   90.00
_cell.angle_beta   90.00
_cell.angle_gamma   90.00
#
_symmetry.space_group_name_H-M   'P 1'
#
loop_
_entity.id
_entity.type
_entity.pdbx_description
1 polymer ?
#
loop_
_entity_poly.entity_id
_entity_poly.type
_entity_poly.pdbx_seq_one_letter_code
_entity_poly.pdbx_strand_id
1 'polypeptide(L)'
;MGDSGIFCPLWDMEGIFYKIRPQITEIIIKLLKNNLKIERFLISFTIQIIILKKPLSFILVFFFGLSAISQNYSLPNSKKKDKINFQLVNNLVIIPVSINGKELSFILDTGASHTLLFSLTDIDSLEIKDVSKVKIRGMGSEGLIDALKSKNNTVAIGDTKALAQTLYVVYDETVSLSPKMGVPIHGVIGYDFLKDFVVETNYNRQKLIVYNPSMYRKKRSRRYAQFKLDFENDRPFINAVITHPENEKEVRLLLDSGSSDALWLFDEKNGIVADPQNYFNDFLGTGISGAIHGKKSKLESLSIGNFSFENVKVSYPDSSALKELSFQEDRDGSLGGAILRRFKVVINYPEETLTLRKNSHYNDPFHYNMAGAVFEQNGLISVEGYESNGGYSLKPKNNVTLAGVVEIMVNPVLYQFMAPRFVLSEVRENSPVEKAGLKIGDVLISINGKEAFKFKLYEINALFSQSREGKRIQMVVSRNGIEMEFRFTLKKVL
;
A
#
# COMPACT_ATOMS: atom_id res chain seq x y z
N MET A 1 -64.85 37.37 49.42
CA MET A 1 -65.76 36.32 49.92
C MET A 1 -65.12 35.01 49.53
N GLY A 2 -64.34 34.35 50.36
CA GLY A 2 -64.56 33.99 51.77
C GLY A 2 -64.54 32.46 51.78
N ASP A 3 -63.41 31.87 52.19
CA ASP A 3 -63.22 31.18 53.48
C ASP A 3 -63.74 29.72 53.40
N SER A 4 -63.06 28.67 53.86
CA SER A 4 -62.18 28.46 55.02
C SER A 4 -61.51 27.08 54.85
N GLY A 5 -60.25 26.82 55.22
CA GLY A 5 -59.73 26.62 56.60
C GLY A 5 -59.95 25.14 57.03
N ILE A 6 -58.94 24.31 57.33
CA ILE A 6 -58.19 24.15 58.62
C ILE A 6 -57.13 23.04 58.38
N PHE A 7 -55.81 23.24 58.49
CA PHE A 7 -54.87 23.24 59.66
C PHE A 7 -54.53 21.87 60.32
N CYS A 8 -53.26 21.42 60.08
CA CYS A 8 -52.21 20.76 60.93
C CYS A 8 -52.56 19.71 62.04
N PRO A 9 -51.62 18.83 62.53
CA PRO A 9 -50.16 19.06 62.62
C PRO A 9 -49.17 17.89 62.36
N LEU A 10 -47.92 18.29 62.09
CA LEU A 10 -46.66 17.56 62.28
C LEU A 10 -46.45 17.11 63.73
N TRP A 11 -46.15 15.83 63.98
CA TRP A 11 -45.59 15.33 65.24
C TRP A 11 -44.29 14.55 64.99
N ASP A 12 -43.22 15.06 65.62
CA ASP A 12 -42.11 14.39 66.31
C ASP A 12 -41.33 13.23 65.65
N MET A 13 -40.22 13.58 65.00
CA MET A 13 -39.05 12.68 64.82
C MET A 13 -37.70 13.38 65.07
N GLU A 14 -37.68 14.55 65.73
CA GLU A 14 -36.42 15.17 66.21
C GLU A 14 -36.13 14.86 67.70
N GLY A 15 -37.13 14.43 68.47
CA GLY A 15 -37.01 14.17 69.91
C GLY A 15 -36.29 12.87 70.30
N ILE A 16 -36.16 11.90 69.39
CA ILE A 16 -35.51 10.60 69.70
C ILE A 16 -33.99 10.68 69.59
N PHE A 17 -33.46 11.55 68.72
CA PHE A 17 -32.00 11.70 68.54
C PHE A 17 -31.31 12.48 69.67
N TYR A 18 -32.04 13.31 70.44
CA TYR A 18 -31.46 14.11 71.51
C TYR A 18 -31.31 13.36 72.85
N LYS A 19 -31.90 12.17 73.00
CA LYS A 19 -31.87 11.39 74.25
C LYS A 19 -30.78 10.32 74.34
N ILE A 20 -30.10 9.97 73.25
CA ILE A 20 -29.07 8.90 73.22
C ILE A 20 -27.64 9.45 73.33
N ARG A 21 -27.45 10.76 73.07
CA ARG A 21 -26.14 11.44 73.13
C ARG A 21 -25.44 11.42 74.51
N PRO A 22 -26.15 11.53 75.66
CA PRO A 22 -25.49 11.53 76.97
C PRO A 22 -25.00 10.14 77.41
N GLN A 23 -25.72 9.07 77.07
CA GLN A 23 -25.41 7.70 77.53
C GLN A 23 -24.21 7.09 76.81
N ILE A 24 -24.01 7.39 75.53
CA ILE A 24 -22.82 6.95 74.77
C ILE A 24 -21.56 7.67 75.26
N THR A 25 -21.69 8.94 75.67
CA THR A 25 -20.56 9.75 76.15
C THR A 25 -20.05 9.26 77.51
N GLU A 26 -20.93 8.82 78.42
CA GLU A 26 -20.50 8.19 79.68
C GLU A 26 -19.85 6.81 79.49
N ILE A 27 -20.30 6.02 78.51
CA ILE A 27 -19.70 4.70 78.20
C ILE A 27 -18.29 4.86 77.63
N ILE A 28 -18.07 5.87 76.77
CA ILE A 28 -16.76 6.17 76.19
C ILE A 28 -15.78 6.71 77.26
N ILE A 29 -16.24 7.52 78.20
CA ILE A 29 -15.42 8.02 79.32
C ILE A 29 -15.04 6.91 80.31
N LYS A 30 -15.90 5.89 80.49
CA LYS A 30 -15.60 4.70 81.32
C LYS A 30 -14.58 3.76 80.67
N LEU A 31 -14.61 3.63 79.35
CA LEU A 31 -13.65 2.80 78.59
C LEU A 31 -12.24 3.43 78.52
N LEU A 32 -12.13 4.76 78.60
CA LEU A 32 -10.86 5.48 78.53
C LEU A 32 -10.01 5.43 79.81
N LYS A 33 -10.52 4.91 80.94
CA LYS A 33 -9.82 4.91 82.24
C LYS A 33 -9.00 3.65 82.57
N ASN A 34 -9.04 2.60 81.75
CA ASN A 34 -8.22 1.40 81.98
C ASN A 34 -7.18 1.19 80.87
N ASN A 35 -5.92 1.11 81.30
CA ASN A 35 -4.72 0.96 80.49
C ASN A 35 -4.75 -0.30 79.59
N LEU A 36 -4.84 -0.13 78.27
CA LEU A 36 -4.32 -1.08 77.26
C LEU A 36 -4.00 -0.32 75.96
N LYS A 37 -2.77 -0.45 75.46
CA LYS A 37 -2.13 0.43 74.46
C LYS A 37 -2.46 0.12 72.98
N ILE A 38 -3.52 -0.64 72.69
CA ILE A 38 -3.73 -1.21 71.33
C ILE A 38 -4.92 -0.59 70.54
N GLU A 39 -5.81 0.18 71.17
CA GLU A 39 -7.01 0.71 70.46
C GLU A 39 -6.91 2.15 69.93
N ARG A 40 -5.80 2.87 70.14
CA ARG A 40 -5.65 4.26 69.64
C ARG A 40 -5.45 4.37 68.12
N PHE A 41 -5.01 3.30 67.45
CA PHE A 41 -4.73 3.34 66.00
C PHE A 41 -6.00 3.11 65.16
N LEU A 42 -6.91 2.24 65.62
CA LEU A 42 -8.15 1.93 64.91
C LEU A 42 -9.18 3.08 64.99
N ILE A 43 -9.24 3.80 66.12
CA ILE A 43 -10.20 4.89 66.33
C ILE A 43 -9.82 6.15 65.53
N SER A 44 -8.52 6.44 65.38
CA SER A 44 -8.02 7.54 64.54
C SER A 44 -8.35 7.31 63.05
N PHE A 45 -8.33 6.06 62.59
CA PHE A 45 -8.61 5.70 61.21
C PHE A 45 -10.11 5.80 60.87
N THR A 46 -11.00 5.43 61.79
CA THR A 46 -12.45 5.58 61.61
C THR A 46 -12.93 7.04 61.65
N ILE A 47 -12.28 7.91 62.42
CA ILE A 47 -12.70 9.32 62.55
C ILE A 47 -12.28 10.15 61.31
N GLN A 48 -11.17 9.81 60.66
CA GLN A 48 -10.78 10.45 59.39
C GLN A 48 -11.73 10.12 58.23
N ILE A 49 -12.38 8.95 58.27
CA ILE A 49 -13.37 8.52 57.27
C ILE A 49 -14.74 9.19 57.49
N ILE A 50 -15.07 9.59 58.73
CA ILE A 50 -16.40 10.15 59.07
C ILE A 50 -16.48 11.68 58.90
N ILE A 51 -15.35 12.41 58.89
CA ILE A 51 -15.35 13.89 58.80
C ILE A 51 -15.38 14.42 57.35
N LEU A 52 -15.11 13.60 56.33
CA LEU A 52 -15.27 14.00 54.93
C LEU A 52 -16.69 13.73 54.44
N LYS A 53 -17.60 14.66 54.72
CA LYS A 53 -18.88 14.81 54.01
C LYS A 53 -18.66 15.08 52.51
N LYS A 54 -18.43 14.05 51.71
CA LYS A 54 -18.73 14.06 50.26
C LYS A 54 -19.24 12.69 49.84
N PRO A 55 -20.34 12.61 49.08
CA PRO A 55 -21.08 11.39 48.89
C PRO A 55 -20.27 10.39 48.06
N LEU A 56 -20.39 9.12 48.45
CA LEU A 56 -20.42 7.88 47.68
C LEU A 56 -20.49 8.01 46.13
N SER A 57 -19.52 8.68 45.52
CA SER A 57 -19.38 8.88 44.06
C SER A 57 -18.01 8.44 43.55
N PHE A 58 -17.11 8.01 44.44
CA PHE A 58 -15.73 7.65 44.09
C PHE A 58 -15.48 6.16 43.79
N ILE A 59 -16.50 5.30 43.88
CA ILE A 59 -16.34 3.85 43.69
C ILE A 59 -17.04 3.33 42.41
N LEU A 60 -17.79 4.17 41.68
CA LEU A 60 -18.34 3.81 40.36
C LEU A 60 -17.45 4.27 39.18
N VAL A 61 -16.30 4.88 39.44
CA VAL A 61 -15.36 5.36 38.41
C VAL A 61 -14.22 4.37 38.15
N PHE A 62 -14.04 3.34 38.99
CA PHE A 62 -12.91 2.40 38.90
C PHE A 62 -13.20 1.10 38.12
N PHE A 63 -14.41 0.94 37.58
CA PHE A 63 -14.80 -0.24 36.77
C PHE A 63 -15.27 0.09 35.35
N PHE A 64 -15.11 1.34 34.89
CA PHE A 64 -14.92 1.57 33.46
C PHE A 64 -13.43 1.39 33.18
N GLY A 65 -13.02 0.13 33.03
CA GLY A 65 -11.87 -0.16 32.19
C GLY A 65 -12.20 0.41 30.82
N LEU A 66 -11.80 1.65 30.58
CA LEU A 66 -11.72 2.25 29.26
C LEU A 66 -10.79 1.34 28.47
N SER A 67 -11.37 0.30 27.88
CA SER A 67 -10.84 -0.29 26.67
C SER A 67 -10.98 0.82 25.65
N ALA A 68 -10.03 1.76 25.67
CA ALA A 68 -9.84 2.68 24.59
C ALA A 68 -9.67 1.78 23.37
N ILE A 69 -10.70 1.72 22.52
CA ILE A 69 -10.61 1.03 21.24
C ILE A 69 -9.59 1.84 20.46
N SER A 70 -8.33 1.44 20.58
CA SER A 70 -7.22 2.12 19.93
C SER A 70 -7.32 1.83 18.44
N GLN A 71 -7.23 2.89 17.64
CA GLN A 71 -7.05 2.77 16.20
C GLN A 71 -5.60 2.45 15.83
N ASN A 72 -4.72 2.18 16.79
CA ASN A 72 -3.35 1.83 16.50
C ASN A 72 -3.25 0.34 16.15
N TYR A 73 -2.35 0.04 15.22
CA TYR A 73 -1.93 -1.32 14.96
C TYR A 73 -1.02 -1.79 16.09
N SER A 74 -1.19 -3.05 16.48
CA SER A 74 -0.35 -3.67 17.49
C SER A 74 0.08 -5.06 17.05
N LEU A 75 1.29 -5.43 17.45
CA LEU A 75 1.73 -6.82 17.44
C LEU A 75 1.30 -7.48 18.76
N PRO A 76 1.08 -8.81 18.78
CA PRO A 76 0.85 -9.54 20.02
C PRO A 76 1.97 -9.24 21.03
N ASN A 77 1.62 -9.01 22.30
CA ASN A 77 2.52 -8.41 23.32
C ASN A 77 3.88 -9.11 23.48
N SER A 78 3.99 -10.40 23.15
CA SER A 78 5.23 -11.19 23.22
C SER A 78 6.11 -11.12 21.96
N LYS A 79 5.59 -10.59 20.84
CA LYS A 79 6.22 -10.67 19.53
C LYS A 79 7.04 -9.41 19.24
N LYS A 80 8.37 -9.57 19.20
CA LYS A 80 9.31 -8.50 18.84
C LYS A 80 9.13 -7.98 17.41
N LYS A 81 8.80 -8.87 16.48
CA LYS A 81 8.65 -8.55 15.07
C LYS A 81 7.84 -9.60 14.33
N ASP A 82 7.21 -9.21 13.25
CA ASP A 82 6.59 -10.11 12.29
C ASP A 82 7.26 -10.03 10.90
N LYS A 83 7.15 -11.09 10.10
CA LYS A 83 7.72 -11.17 8.76
C LYS A 83 6.62 -11.53 7.76
N ILE A 84 6.27 -10.58 6.91
CA ILE A 84 5.23 -10.71 5.90
C ILE A 84 5.88 -10.95 4.54
N ASN A 85 5.37 -11.91 3.77
CA ASN A 85 5.73 -12.09 2.36
C ASN A 85 5.10 -11.00 1.52
N PHE A 86 5.80 -10.53 0.50
CA PHE A 86 5.21 -9.63 -0.49
C PHE A 86 5.51 -10.08 -1.92
N GLN A 87 4.71 -9.62 -2.88
CA GLN A 87 5.04 -9.69 -4.29
C GLN A 87 5.64 -8.35 -4.73
N LEU A 88 6.72 -8.40 -5.52
CA LEU A 88 7.32 -7.21 -6.12
C LEU A 88 6.87 -7.13 -7.58
N VAL A 89 6.01 -6.17 -7.92
CA VAL A 89 5.52 -5.98 -9.29
C VAL A 89 5.74 -4.53 -9.68
N ASN A 90 6.44 -4.29 -10.80
CA ASN A 90 6.80 -2.94 -11.27
C ASN A 90 7.43 -2.05 -10.17
N ASN A 91 8.28 -2.64 -9.31
CA ASN A 91 8.92 -1.99 -8.15
C ASN A 91 8.00 -1.70 -6.94
N LEU A 92 6.70 -1.99 -7.04
CA LEU A 92 5.73 -1.82 -5.97
C LEU A 92 5.67 -3.06 -5.07
N VAL A 93 5.56 -2.83 -3.78
CA VAL A 93 5.46 -3.87 -2.74
C VAL A 93 3.98 -4.18 -2.52
N ILE A 94 3.56 -5.39 -2.91
CA ILE A 94 2.17 -5.84 -2.75
C ILE A 94 2.09 -6.83 -1.59
N ILE A 95 1.30 -6.50 -0.57
CA ILE A 95 1.13 -7.30 0.64
C ILE A 95 -0.32 -7.77 0.81
N PRO A 96 -0.53 -8.95 1.45
CA PRO A 96 -1.86 -9.36 1.87
C PRO A 96 -2.30 -8.55 3.10
N VAL A 97 -3.56 -8.10 3.08
CA VAL A 97 -4.23 -7.37 4.16
C VAL A 97 -5.60 -7.97 4.36
N SER A 98 -5.94 -8.34 5.59
CA SER A 98 -7.27 -8.82 5.94
C SER A 98 -8.13 -7.65 6.43
N ILE A 99 -9.24 -7.37 5.76
CA ILE A 99 -10.23 -6.35 6.14
C ILE A 99 -11.54 -7.05 6.46
N ASN A 100 -12.02 -6.90 7.70
CA ASN A 100 -13.23 -7.53 8.21
C ASN A 100 -13.31 -9.05 7.91
N GLY A 101 -12.16 -9.73 7.95
CA GLY A 101 -12.03 -11.17 7.73
C GLY A 101 -11.75 -11.60 6.28
N LYS A 102 -11.78 -10.68 5.31
CA LYS A 102 -11.46 -10.98 3.90
C LYS A 102 -10.04 -10.59 3.56
N GLU A 103 -9.27 -11.53 3.00
CA GLU A 103 -7.91 -11.28 2.53
C GLU A 103 -7.93 -10.56 1.18
N LEU A 104 -7.22 -9.45 1.11
CA LEU A 104 -7.13 -8.54 -0.03
C LEU A 104 -5.65 -8.21 -0.28
N SER A 105 -5.35 -7.70 -1.47
CA SER A 105 -3.98 -7.38 -1.91
C SER A 105 -3.80 -5.86 -2.00
N PHE A 106 -2.81 -5.32 -1.29
CA PHE A 106 -2.59 -3.89 -1.15
C PHE A 106 -1.19 -3.48 -1.58
N ILE A 107 -1.07 -2.34 -2.24
CA ILE A 107 0.22 -1.66 -2.41
C ILE A 107 0.60 -1.00 -1.08
N LEU A 108 1.81 -1.26 -0.60
CA LEU A 108 2.38 -0.55 0.53
C LEU A 108 2.95 0.79 0.05
N ASP A 109 2.35 1.89 0.50
CA ASP A 109 2.63 3.23 -0.01
C ASP A 109 2.96 4.22 1.11
N THR A 110 4.23 4.63 1.19
CA THR A 110 4.71 5.65 2.12
C THR A 110 4.19 7.05 1.79
N GLY A 111 3.73 7.30 0.57
CA GLY A 111 3.11 8.54 0.12
C GLY A 111 1.61 8.67 0.41
N ALA A 112 0.95 7.58 0.83
CA ALA A 112 -0.46 7.58 1.19
C ALA A 112 -0.66 7.87 2.69
N SER A 113 -1.48 8.88 3.00
CA SER A 113 -1.83 9.20 4.40
C SER A 113 -2.89 8.26 4.97
N HIS A 114 -3.81 7.77 4.13
CA HIS A 114 -4.91 6.91 4.57
C HIS A 114 -5.00 5.62 3.76
N THR A 115 -5.58 4.59 4.38
CA THR A 115 -5.91 3.34 3.68
C THR A 115 -7.06 3.56 2.70
N LEU A 116 -6.82 3.24 1.43
CA LEU A 116 -7.76 3.40 0.34
C LEU A 116 -8.05 2.05 -0.32
N LEU A 117 -9.32 1.75 -0.52
CA LEU A 117 -9.82 0.58 -1.24
C LEU A 117 -10.37 1.01 -2.59
N PHE A 118 -10.10 0.21 -3.61
CA PHE A 118 -10.61 0.37 -4.97
C PHE A 118 -10.60 -1.00 -5.66
N SER A 119 -11.16 -1.12 -6.87
CA SER A 119 -11.22 -2.41 -7.60
C SER A 119 -11.88 -3.54 -6.81
N LEU A 120 -13.04 -3.25 -6.22
CA LEU A 120 -13.78 -4.25 -5.43
C LEU A 120 -14.69 -5.15 -6.29
N THR A 121 -14.67 -4.98 -7.61
CA THR A 121 -15.49 -5.73 -8.58
C THR A 121 -15.21 -7.24 -8.56
N ASP A 122 -13.97 -7.62 -8.23
CA ASP A 122 -13.51 -9.00 -8.28
C ASP A 122 -13.68 -9.72 -6.92
N ILE A 123 -14.36 -9.10 -5.96
CA ILE A 123 -14.60 -9.65 -4.62
C ILE A 123 -16.08 -9.94 -4.45
N ASP A 124 -16.42 -11.15 -3.99
CA ASP A 124 -17.82 -11.58 -3.80
C ASP A 124 -18.66 -10.63 -2.92
N SER A 125 -18.05 -10.12 -1.85
CA SER A 125 -18.65 -9.12 -0.96
C SER A 125 -17.59 -8.48 -0.09
N LEU A 126 -17.84 -7.29 0.46
CA LEU A 126 -17.04 -6.75 1.55
C LEU A 126 -17.97 -5.94 2.44
N GLU A 127 -18.14 -6.39 3.68
CA GLU A 127 -18.91 -5.63 4.65
C GLU A 127 -18.10 -4.42 5.10
N ILE A 128 -18.62 -3.22 4.85
CA ILE A 128 -18.07 -1.95 5.33
C ILE A 128 -19.05 -1.33 6.31
N LYS A 129 -18.52 -0.69 7.36
CA LYS A 129 -19.29 -0.22 8.51
C LYS A 129 -19.36 1.30 8.55
N ASP A 130 -20.41 1.86 9.16
CA ASP A 130 -20.54 3.28 9.52
C ASP A 130 -20.11 4.23 8.38
N VAL A 131 -20.88 4.20 7.29
CA VAL A 131 -20.49 4.78 6.01
C VAL A 131 -21.02 6.21 5.82
N SER A 132 -20.16 7.10 5.30
CA SER A 132 -20.53 8.43 4.82
C SER A 132 -19.89 8.73 3.47
N LYS A 133 -20.58 9.45 2.58
CA LYS A 133 -20.00 9.89 1.30
C LYS A 133 -18.97 11.00 1.51
N VAL A 134 -17.85 10.92 0.80
CA VAL A 134 -16.77 11.91 0.77
C VAL A 134 -16.21 12.02 -0.64
N LYS A 135 -15.44 13.06 -0.90
CA LYS A 135 -14.60 13.16 -2.10
C LYS A 135 -13.14 13.05 -1.69
N ILE A 136 -12.38 12.26 -2.44
CA ILE A 136 -10.94 12.13 -2.26
C ILE A 136 -10.21 12.74 -3.44
N ARG A 137 -9.00 13.24 -3.20
CA ARG A 137 -8.10 13.72 -4.23
C ARG A 137 -7.04 12.68 -4.53
N GLY A 138 -6.70 12.52 -5.79
CA GLY A 138 -5.67 11.60 -6.27
C GLY A 138 -5.00 12.13 -7.52
N MET A 139 -3.80 11.63 -7.83
CA MET A 139 -3.09 12.02 -9.06
C MET A 139 -3.74 11.37 -10.29
N GLY A 140 -3.83 12.14 -11.39
CA GLY A 140 -4.52 11.75 -12.62
C GLY A 140 -5.35 12.90 -13.20
N SER A 141 -5.95 12.67 -14.37
CA SER A 141 -6.65 13.70 -15.14
C SER A 141 -8.01 14.13 -14.57
N GLU A 142 -8.64 13.32 -13.72
CA GLU A 142 -10.02 13.54 -13.25
C GLU A 142 -10.13 14.19 -11.86
N GLY A 143 -9.01 14.35 -11.14
CA GLY A 143 -8.85 15.22 -9.95
C GLY A 143 -9.57 14.78 -8.66
N LEU A 144 -10.90 14.68 -8.68
CA LEU A 144 -11.73 14.33 -7.52
C LEU A 144 -12.55 13.07 -7.79
N ILE A 145 -12.49 12.13 -6.85
CA ILE A 145 -13.18 10.84 -6.95
C ILE A 145 -14.18 10.72 -5.81
N ASP A 146 -15.40 10.27 -6.15
CA ASP A 146 -16.41 9.96 -5.15
C ASP A 146 -16.03 8.68 -4.39
N ALA A 147 -16.07 8.76 -3.06
CA ALA A 147 -15.68 7.67 -2.19
C ALA A 147 -16.61 7.56 -0.98
N LEU A 148 -16.53 6.41 -0.31
CA LEU A 148 -17.20 6.13 0.94
C LEU A 148 -16.15 6.11 2.04
N LYS A 149 -16.36 6.91 3.08
CA LYS A 149 -15.61 6.81 4.33
C LYS A 149 -16.32 5.82 5.23
N SER A 150 -15.67 4.70 5.52
CA SER A 150 -16.16 3.65 6.41
C SER A 150 -15.39 3.68 7.73
N LYS A 151 -16.10 3.65 8.85
CA LYS A 151 -15.49 3.60 10.19
C LYS A 151 -15.71 2.22 10.83
N ASN A 152 -15.03 2.00 11.94
CA ASN A 152 -15.21 0.82 12.79
C ASN A 152 -14.80 -0.53 12.14
N ASN A 153 -13.79 -0.49 11.26
CA ASN A 153 -13.29 -1.68 10.55
C ASN A 153 -12.21 -2.42 11.35
N THR A 154 -12.12 -3.73 11.16
CA THR A 154 -10.99 -4.53 11.65
C THR A 154 -10.02 -4.77 10.51
N VAL A 155 -8.75 -4.44 10.72
CA VAL A 155 -7.68 -4.63 9.74
C VAL A 155 -6.56 -5.46 10.36
N ALA A 156 -6.06 -6.44 9.62
CA ALA A 156 -4.92 -7.25 10.03
C ALA A 156 -3.91 -7.42 8.89
N ILE A 157 -2.63 -7.35 9.22
CA ILE A 157 -1.51 -7.51 8.27
C ILE A 157 -0.48 -8.41 8.94
N GLY A 158 -0.32 -9.64 8.43
CA GLY A 158 0.39 -10.68 9.15
C GLY A 158 -0.19 -10.85 10.56
N ASP A 159 0.66 -10.80 11.57
CA ASP A 159 0.25 -10.89 12.98
C ASP A 159 -0.21 -9.55 13.58
N THR A 160 -0.10 -8.44 12.85
CA THR A 160 -0.58 -7.14 13.34
C THR A 160 -2.10 -7.06 13.24
N LYS A 161 -2.73 -6.42 14.22
CA LYS A 161 -4.17 -6.17 14.21
C LYS A 161 -4.49 -4.77 14.70
N ALA A 162 -5.45 -4.12 14.05
CA ALA A 162 -6.06 -2.88 14.49
C ALA A 162 -7.58 -3.01 14.48
N LEU A 163 -8.21 -2.39 15.48
CA LEU A 163 -9.67 -2.28 15.58
C LEU A 163 -10.09 -0.86 15.24
N ALA A 164 -11.39 -0.71 14.98
CA ALA A 164 -12.05 0.54 14.66
C ALA A 164 -11.37 1.45 13.63
N GLN A 165 -10.76 0.85 12.61
CA GLN A 165 -10.08 1.58 11.53
C GLN A 165 -11.05 2.36 10.65
N THR A 166 -10.59 3.53 10.23
CA THR A 166 -11.23 4.31 9.17
C THR A 166 -10.63 3.89 7.83
N LEU A 167 -11.48 3.61 6.85
CA LEU A 167 -11.11 3.24 5.48
C LEU A 167 -11.83 4.16 4.50
N TYR A 168 -11.20 4.42 3.36
CA TYR A 168 -11.84 5.09 2.23
C TYR A 168 -12.06 4.08 1.11
N VAL A 169 -13.23 4.08 0.48
CA VAL A 169 -13.61 3.11 -0.55
C VAL A 169 -14.08 3.84 -1.79
N VAL A 170 -13.32 3.72 -2.87
CA VAL A 170 -13.76 4.09 -4.22
C VAL A 170 -14.57 2.93 -4.78
N TYR A 171 -15.81 3.22 -5.14
CA TYR A 171 -16.77 2.25 -5.66
C TYR A 171 -17.04 2.44 -7.16
N ASP A 172 -16.28 3.31 -7.81
CA ASP A 172 -16.26 3.44 -9.26
C ASP A 172 -15.48 2.26 -9.87
N GLU A 173 -16.18 1.47 -10.69
CA GLU A 173 -15.63 0.27 -11.33
C GLU A 173 -14.57 0.60 -12.39
N THR A 174 -14.54 1.84 -12.90
CA THR A 174 -13.53 2.28 -13.88
C THR A 174 -12.17 2.53 -13.22
N VAL A 175 -12.15 2.75 -11.91
CA VAL A 175 -10.91 2.97 -11.14
C VAL A 175 -10.31 1.62 -10.76
N SER A 176 -9.49 1.09 -11.67
CA SER A 176 -8.75 -0.15 -11.44
C SER A 176 -7.30 -0.15 -11.86
N LEU A 177 -6.44 -0.60 -10.93
CA LEU A 177 -5.02 -0.83 -11.19
C LEU A 177 -4.70 -2.30 -11.52
N SER A 178 -5.59 -3.24 -11.20
CA SER A 178 -5.38 -4.68 -11.46
C SER A 178 -5.07 -4.97 -12.93
N PRO A 179 -5.82 -4.42 -13.92
CA PRO A 179 -5.51 -4.58 -15.34
C PRO A 179 -4.12 -4.07 -15.73
N LYS A 180 -3.69 -2.94 -15.16
CA LYS A 180 -2.39 -2.32 -15.47
C LYS A 180 -1.21 -3.07 -14.84
N MET A 181 -1.46 -3.75 -13.72
CA MET A 181 -0.43 -4.49 -12.96
C MET A 181 -0.35 -5.98 -13.34
N GLY A 182 -1.44 -6.54 -13.89
CA GLY A 182 -1.56 -7.97 -14.21
C GLY A 182 -1.64 -8.87 -12.97
N VAL A 183 -1.96 -8.28 -11.82
CA VAL A 183 -2.20 -8.95 -10.54
C VAL A 183 -3.31 -8.21 -9.79
N PRO A 184 -4.12 -8.89 -8.96
CA PRO A 184 -5.16 -8.24 -8.18
C PRO A 184 -4.59 -7.20 -7.22
N ILE A 185 -5.08 -5.96 -7.30
CA ILE A 185 -4.81 -4.86 -6.38
C ILE A 185 -6.15 -4.30 -5.92
N HIS A 186 -6.39 -4.36 -4.61
CA HIS A 186 -7.66 -3.96 -3.98
C HIS A 186 -7.54 -2.67 -3.17
N GLY A 187 -6.35 -2.07 -3.15
CA GLY A 187 -6.13 -0.86 -2.38
C GLY A 187 -4.67 -0.47 -2.20
N VAL A 188 -4.51 0.63 -1.48
CA VAL A 188 -3.25 1.20 -1.03
C VAL A 188 -3.30 1.34 0.49
N ILE A 189 -2.22 0.97 1.16
CA ILE A 189 -2.06 1.10 2.61
C ILE A 189 -0.78 1.86 2.94
N GLY A 190 -0.92 2.88 3.77
CA GLY A 190 0.16 3.82 4.06
C GLY A 190 0.26 4.16 5.53
N TYR A 191 0.30 5.46 5.82
CA TYR A 191 0.66 5.99 7.13
C TYR A 191 -0.18 5.45 8.29
N ASP A 192 -1.51 5.30 8.13
CA ASP A 192 -2.41 4.73 9.14
C ASP A 192 -1.85 3.44 9.78
N PHE A 193 -1.21 2.58 8.97
CA PHE A 193 -0.53 1.36 9.42
C PHE A 193 0.92 1.62 9.83
N LEU A 194 1.66 2.35 8.99
CA LEU A 194 3.11 2.48 9.09
C LEU A 194 3.56 3.24 10.35
N LYS A 195 2.78 4.23 10.79
CA LYS A 195 3.10 5.13 11.92
C LYS A 195 3.38 4.39 13.24
N ASP A 196 2.80 3.21 13.42
CA ASP A 196 2.86 2.46 14.68
C ASP A 196 4.11 1.55 14.79
N PHE A 197 4.97 1.51 13.76
CA PHE A 197 6.05 0.52 13.68
C PHE A 197 7.40 1.03 13.19
N VAL A 198 8.43 0.20 13.40
CA VAL A 198 9.65 0.22 12.59
C VAL A 198 9.52 -0.80 11.49
N VAL A 199 9.65 -0.39 10.23
CA VAL A 199 9.35 -1.20 9.06
C VAL A 199 10.61 -1.41 8.22
N GLU A 200 11.04 -2.67 8.05
CA GLU A 200 12.15 -3.07 7.17
C GLU A 200 11.61 -3.72 5.90
N THR A 201 11.88 -3.11 4.74
CA THR A 201 11.60 -3.67 3.42
C THR A 201 12.85 -4.30 2.84
N ASN A 202 12.81 -5.61 2.60
CA ASN A 202 13.90 -6.37 2.01
C ASN A 202 13.50 -6.92 0.63
N TYR A 203 13.77 -6.12 -0.40
CA TYR A 203 13.45 -6.43 -1.80
C TYR A 203 14.05 -7.74 -2.30
N ASN A 204 15.34 -8.01 -2.02
CA ASN A 204 16.00 -9.26 -2.44
C ASN A 204 15.30 -10.53 -1.92
N ARG A 205 14.72 -10.47 -0.71
CA ARG A 205 14.06 -11.63 -0.11
C ARG A 205 12.53 -11.56 -0.23
N GLN A 206 12.01 -10.47 -0.81
CA GLN A 206 10.59 -10.16 -0.85
C GLN A 206 9.90 -10.31 0.53
N LYS A 207 10.53 -9.74 1.56
CA LYS A 207 10.04 -9.75 2.94
C LYS A 207 9.88 -8.33 3.49
N LEU A 208 8.69 -8.05 4.01
CA LEU A 208 8.41 -6.91 4.88
C LEU A 208 8.56 -7.37 6.33
N ILE A 209 9.29 -6.63 7.14
CA ILE A 209 9.46 -6.96 8.57
C ILE A 209 8.98 -5.79 9.39
N VAL A 210 7.98 -6.04 10.22
CA VAL A 210 7.37 -5.05 11.10
C VAL A 210 7.87 -5.32 12.50
N TYR A 211 8.54 -4.36 13.12
CA TYR A 211 9.08 -4.49 14.48
C TYR A 211 8.23 -3.68 15.46
N ASN A 212 8.04 -4.24 16.66
CA ASN A 212 7.53 -3.48 17.79
C ASN A 212 8.57 -2.39 18.17
N PRO A 213 8.22 -1.09 18.13
CA PRO A 213 9.16 -0.01 18.39
C PRO A 213 9.89 -0.13 19.74
N SER A 214 9.17 -0.49 20.80
CA SER A 214 9.73 -0.63 22.16
C SER A 214 10.80 -1.72 22.28
N MET A 215 10.78 -2.71 21.38
CA MET A 215 11.70 -3.86 21.37
C MET A 215 12.72 -3.79 20.23
N TYR A 216 12.64 -2.76 19.39
CA TYR A 216 13.54 -2.59 18.25
C TYR A 216 14.95 -2.25 18.73
N ARG A 217 15.95 -2.91 18.14
CA ARG A 217 17.36 -2.62 18.42
C ARG A 217 18.04 -2.31 17.11
N LYS A 218 18.50 -1.06 17.00
CA LYS A 218 19.15 -0.50 15.83
C LYS A 218 20.44 -1.26 15.50
N LYS A 219 20.63 -1.58 14.22
CA LYS A 219 21.86 -2.24 13.75
C LYS A 219 22.98 -1.21 13.66
N ARG A 220 24.05 -1.41 14.44
CA ARG A 220 25.27 -0.59 14.37
C ARG A 220 26.24 -1.25 13.38
N SER A 221 26.32 -0.74 12.15
CA SER A 221 27.30 -1.21 11.16
C SER A 221 27.58 -0.10 10.15
N ARG A 222 28.86 0.06 9.76
CA ARG A 222 29.30 1.04 8.74
C ARG A 222 28.62 0.90 7.38
N ARG A 223 28.03 -0.27 7.09
CA ARG A 223 27.26 -0.52 5.86
C ARG A 223 25.87 0.13 5.83
N TYR A 224 25.39 0.61 6.98
CA TYR A 224 24.09 1.28 7.09
C TYR A 224 24.34 2.79 7.15
N ALA A 225 23.69 3.54 6.27
CA ALA A 225 23.59 4.98 6.37
C ALA A 225 22.23 5.34 6.97
N GLN A 226 22.20 6.34 7.84
CA GLN A 226 20.97 6.82 8.46
C GLN A 226 20.75 8.29 8.12
N PHE A 227 19.48 8.62 7.87
CA PHE A 227 18.98 9.94 7.56
C PHE A 227 17.83 10.27 8.51
N LYS A 228 17.71 11.54 8.88
CA LYS A 228 16.47 12.07 9.46
C LYS A 228 15.48 12.26 8.32
N LEU A 229 14.21 11.97 8.56
CA LEU A 229 13.10 12.28 7.67
C LEU A 229 12.35 13.48 8.23
N ASP A 230 11.82 14.30 7.32
CA ASP A 230 10.85 15.33 7.69
C ASP A 230 9.45 14.82 7.36
N PHE A 231 8.53 14.89 8.33
CA PHE A 231 7.15 14.49 8.10
C PHE A 231 6.26 15.70 7.91
N GLU A 232 5.50 15.73 6.82
CA GLU A 232 4.52 16.77 6.52
C GLU A 232 3.24 16.11 6.04
N ASN A 233 2.10 16.44 6.65
CA ASN A 233 0.81 15.82 6.36
C ASN A 233 0.88 14.28 6.36
N ASP A 234 1.52 13.71 7.38
CA ASP A 234 1.71 12.27 7.57
C ASP A 234 2.60 11.57 6.53
N ARG A 235 3.35 12.33 5.73
CA ARG A 235 4.18 11.80 4.64
C ARG A 235 5.67 12.09 4.85
N PRO A 236 6.56 11.12 4.61
CA PRO A 236 8.00 11.27 4.82
C PRO A 236 8.71 11.95 3.63
N PHE A 237 9.54 12.94 3.94
CA PHE A 237 10.38 13.65 2.98
C PHE A 237 11.86 13.44 3.28
N ILE A 238 12.67 13.50 2.22
CA ILE A 238 14.13 13.43 2.28
C ILE A 238 14.75 14.43 1.30
N ASN A 239 15.84 15.06 1.70
CA ASN A 239 16.64 15.88 0.81
C ASN A 239 17.58 15.01 -0.03
N ALA A 240 17.69 15.35 -1.30
CA ALA A 240 18.63 14.76 -2.23
C ALA A 240 19.28 15.86 -3.05
N VAL A 241 20.39 15.53 -3.69
CA VAL A 241 21.05 16.42 -4.65
C VAL A 241 20.93 15.82 -6.03
N ILE A 242 20.42 16.59 -6.97
CA ILE A 242 20.35 16.20 -8.38
C ILE A 242 21.40 16.96 -9.17
N THR A 243 22.02 16.27 -10.11
CA THR A 243 22.96 16.86 -11.07
C THR A 243 22.38 16.75 -12.46
N HIS A 244 22.37 17.87 -13.14
CA HIS A 244 22.07 18.02 -14.55
C HIS A 244 23.22 18.83 -15.19
N PRO A 245 23.51 18.68 -16.50
CA PRO A 245 24.68 19.26 -17.15
C PRO A 245 24.99 20.73 -16.81
N GLU A 246 23.97 21.54 -16.54
CA GLU A 246 24.14 22.97 -16.27
C GLU A 246 24.10 23.33 -14.78
N ASN A 247 23.53 22.48 -13.91
CA ASN A 247 23.29 22.82 -12.51
C ASN A 247 23.30 21.59 -11.58
N GLU A 248 23.82 21.81 -10.38
CA GLU A 248 23.61 20.95 -9.22
C GLU A 248 22.60 21.63 -8.28
N LYS A 249 21.59 20.90 -7.82
CA LYS A 249 20.51 21.46 -7.00
C LYS A 249 20.11 20.49 -5.89
N GLU A 250 19.94 21.04 -4.69
CA GLU A 250 19.28 20.33 -3.59
C GLU A 250 17.77 20.35 -3.80
N VAL A 251 17.13 19.20 -3.66
CA VAL A 251 15.69 19.00 -3.85
C VAL A 251 15.09 18.25 -2.67
N ARG A 252 13.88 18.64 -2.28
CA ARG A 252 13.08 17.98 -1.25
C ARG A 252 12.09 17.03 -1.89
N LEU A 253 12.26 15.73 -1.62
CA LEU A 253 11.52 14.65 -2.30
C LEU A 253 10.64 13.90 -1.31
N LEU A 254 9.39 13.66 -1.70
CA LEU A 254 8.54 12.68 -1.03
C LEU A 254 9.17 11.30 -1.18
N LEU A 255 9.36 10.57 -0.09
CA LEU A 255 9.74 9.17 -0.13
C LEU A 255 8.48 8.35 -0.44
N ASP A 256 8.34 7.86 -1.67
CA ASP A 256 7.08 7.33 -2.21
C ASP A 256 7.26 5.88 -2.70
N SER A 257 6.87 4.92 -1.88
CA SER A 257 6.88 3.50 -2.27
C SER A 257 5.69 3.08 -3.14
N GLY A 258 4.67 3.94 -3.29
CA GLY A 258 3.55 3.76 -4.21
C GLY A 258 3.86 4.15 -5.65
N SER A 259 4.94 4.90 -5.89
CA SER A 259 5.44 5.22 -7.23
C SER A 259 6.38 4.13 -7.78
N SER A 260 6.09 3.61 -8.97
CA SER A 260 6.93 2.59 -9.63
C SER A 260 8.23 3.15 -10.22
N ASP A 261 8.27 4.46 -10.47
CA ASP A 261 9.37 5.15 -11.15
C ASP A 261 10.58 5.38 -10.22
N ALA A 262 11.64 5.99 -10.74
CA ALA A 262 12.82 6.33 -9.95
C ALA A 262 12.68 7.70 -9.30
N LEU A 263 12.39 8.72 -10.11
CA LEU A 263 12.29 10.10 -9.66
C LEU A 263 11.20 10.80 -10.47
N TRP A 264 10.30 11.50 -9.79
CA TRP A 264 9.41 12.48 -10.38
C TRP A 264 9.84 13.87 -9.92
N LEU A 265 9.93 14.82 -10.83
CA LEU A 265 10.21 16.23 -10.52
C LEU A 265 9.10 17.10 -11.11
N PHE A 266 8.73 18.17 -10.40
CA PHE A 266 7.62 19.04 -10.80
C PHE A 266 8.06 20.32 -11.51
N ASP A 267 9.34 20.66 -11.41
CA ASP A 267 9.94 21.74 -12.19
C ASP A 267 10.83 21.16 -13.30
N GLU A 268 10.40 21.33 -14.54
CA GLU A 268 11.13 20.88 -15.73
C GLU A 268 12.51 21.52 -15.86
N LYS A 269 12.71 22.74 -15.31
CA LYS A 269 14.02 23.43 -15.34
C LYS A 269 15.10 22.65 -14.61
N ASN A 270 14.72 21.72 -13.73
CA ASN A 270 15.64 20.87 -12.99
C ASN A 270 16.13 19.65 -13.79
N GLY A 271 15.78 19.49 -15.08
CA GLY A 271 16.47 18.49 -15.90
C GLY A 271 16.05 18.32 -17.36
N ILE A 272 15.22 19.21 -17.89
CA ILE A 272 14.82 19.24 -19.30
C ILE A 272 15.66 20.28 -20.07
N VAL A 273 16.32 19.85 -21.14
CA VAL A 273 17.06 20.68 -22.09
C VAL A 273 16.47 20.47 -23.47
N ALA A 274 16.16 21.58 -24.15
CA ALA A 274 15.59 21.55 -25.49
C ALA A 274 16.65 21.35 -26.58
N ASP A 275 17.89 21.80 -26.36
CA ASP A 275 18.97 21.72 -27.35
C ASP A 275 20.35 21.46 -26.68
N PRO A 276 20.99 20.30 -26.92
CA PRO A 276 20.42 19.13 -27.58
C PRO A 276 19.27 18.55 -26.74
N GLN A 277 18.19 18.14 -27.41
CA GLN A 277 17.00 17.60 -26.74
C GLN A 277 17.36 16.36 -25.92
N ASN A 278 17.12 16.41 -24.60
CA ASN A 278 17.41 15.31 -23.67
C ASN A 278 16.15 14.61 -23.13
N TYR A 279 14.98 14.85 -23.72
CA TYR A 279 13.70 14.35 -23.23
C TYR A 279 12.80 13.82 -24.34
N PHE A 280 11.74 13.09 -23.95
CA PHE A 280 10.67 12.66 -24.84
C PHE A 280 9.32 12.64 -24.11
N ASN A 281 8.23 12.87 -24.85
CA ASN A 281 6.88 12.74 -24.31
C ASN A 281 6.48 11.26 -24.20
N ASP A 282 5.83 10.88 -23.11
CA ASP A 282 5.43 9.50 -22.87
C ASP A 282 4.26 9.41 -21.88
N PHE A 283 3.64 8.23 -21.85
CA PHE A 283 2.79 7.81 -20.74
C PHE A 283 3.65 7.59 -19.48
N LEU A 284 3.38 8.30 -18.39
CA LEU A 284 4.15 8.22 -17.15
C LEU A 284 3.60 7.14 -16.21
N GLY A 285 2.29 6.89 -16.25
CA GLY A 285 1.64 5.88 -15.42
C GLY A 285 0.15 6.13 -15.26
N THR A 286 -0.49 5.35 -14.40
CA THR A 286 -1.89 5.52 -14.00
C THR A 286 -1.92 5.85 -12.51
N GLY A 287 -2.50 6.98 -12.16
CA GLY A 287 -2.88 7.28 -10.79
C GLY A 287 -4.34 6.89 -10.54
N ILE A 288 -4.81 7.13 -9.32
CA ILE A 288 -6.17 6.72 -8.92
C ILE A 288 -7.23 7.50 -9.71
N SER A 289 -6.94 8.74 -10.16
CA SER A 289 -7.86 9.57 -10.96
C SER A 289 -7.55 9.53 -12.47
N GLY A 290 -6.83 8.50 -12.94
CA GLY A 290 -6.65 8.24 -14.37
C GLY A 290 -5.20 8.28 -14.87
N ALA A 291 -5.05 8.33 -16.20
CA ALA A 291 -3.76 8.33 -16.88
C ALA A 291 -2.97 9.61 -16.63
N ILE A 292 -1.64 9.48 -16.51
CA ILE A 292 -0.71 10.58 -16.30
C ILE A 292 0.27 10.59 -17.48
N HIS A 293 0.34 11.73 -18.15
CA HIS A 293 1.25 12.00 -19.25
C HIS A 293 2.25 13.09 -18.87
N GLY A 294 3.32 13.17 -19.64
CA GLY A 294 4.31 14.24 -19.55
C GLY A 294 5.63 13.83 -20.17
N LYS A 295 6.71 14.40 -19.67
CA LYS A 295 8.06 14.21 -20.22
C LYS A 295 8.87 13.23 -19.42
N LYS A 296 9.73 12.47 -20.09
CA LYS A 296 10.77 11.63 -19.48
C LYS A 296 12.14 12.07 -19.95
N SER A 297 13.09 12.09 -19.02
CA SER A 297 14.49 12.47 -19.25
C SER A 297 15.43 11.57 -18.43
N LYS A 298 16.74 11.84 -18.47
CA LYS A 298 17.71 11.28 -17.54
C LYS A 298 18.50 12.40 -16.87
N LEU A 299 18.67 12.28 -15.55
CA LEU A 299 19.62 13.08 -14.81
C LEU A 299 21.01 12.45 -14.90
N GLU A 300 22.04 13.28 -14.89
CA GLU A 300 23.42 12.82 -14.81
C GLU A 300 23.64 12.07 -13.51
N SER A 301 23.22 12.67 -12.39
CA SER A 301 23.30 12.01 -11.09
C SER A 301 22.15 12.35 -10.14
N LEU A 302 21.89 11.42 -9.21
CA LEU A 302 21.08 11.63 -8.01
C LEU A 302 21.90 11.16 -6.80
N SER A 303 22.05 12.03 -5.81
CA SER A 303 22.82 11.76 -4.59
C SER A 303 21.95 11.88 -3.33
N ILE A 304 22.08 10.90 -2.43
CA ILE A 304 21.37 10.83 -1.14
C ILE A 304 22.41 10.51 -0.07
N GLY A 305 22.89 11.55 0.61
CA GLY A 305 24.11 11.48 1.42
C GLY A 305 25.27 10.90 0.60
N ASN A 306 25.82 9.76 1.06
CA ASN A 306 26.98 9.13 0.43
C ASN A 306 26.61 8.12 -0.68
N PHE A 307 25.33 8.03 -1.05
CA PHE A 307 24.89 7.22 -2.18
C PHE A 307 24.75 8.11 -3.40
N SER A 308 25.34 7.69 -4.51
CA SER A 308 25.16 8.33 -5.81
C SER A 308 24.71 7.29 -6.84
N PHE A 309 23.86 7.75 -7.75
CA PHE A 309 23.33 7.02 -8.88
C PHE A 309 23.53 7.84 -10.13
N GLU A 310 23.97 7.22 -11.21
CA GLU A 310 24.18 7.89 -12.49
C GLU A 310 23.08 7.55 -13.49
N ASN A 311 22.87 8.42 -14.48
CA ASN A 311 21.94 8.22 -15.60
C ASN A 311 20.52 7.87 -15.13
N VAL A 312 20.03 8.58 -14.12
CA VAL A 312 18.82 8.25 -13.38
C VAL A 312 17.58 8.64 -14.18
N LYS A 313 16.62 7.71 -14.30
CA LYS A 313 15.32 8.01 -14.91
C LYS A 313 14.59 9.08 -14.11
N VAL A 314 14.12 10.11 -14.79
CA VAL A 314 13.26 11.15 -14.22
C VAL A 314 12.04 11.39 -15.11
N SER A 315 10.88 11.55 -14.47
CA SER A 315 9.60 11.87 -15.13
C SER A 315 9.12 13.24 -14.65
N TYR A 316 8.54 14.03 -15.57
CA TYR A 316 7.97 15.35 -15.32
C TYR A 316 6.51 15.32 -15.76
N PRO A 317 5.56 15.19 -14.82
CA PRO A 317 4.13 15.17 -15.13
C PRO A 317 3.64 16.50 -15.71
N ASP A 318 2.69 16.42 -16.63
CA ASP A 318 2.01 17.61 -17.15
C ASP A 318 1.29 18.38 -16.03
N SER A 319 1.17 19.70 -16.20
CA SER A 319 0.58 20.59 -15.20
C SER A 319 -0.85 20.21 -14.80
N SER A 320 -1.62 19.57 -15.70
CA SER A 320 -2.96 19.04 -15.42
C SER A 320 -2.94 17.98 -14.31
N ALA A 321 -1.92 17.11 -14.28
CA ALA A 321 -1.75 16.09 -13.24
C ALA A 321 -1.20 16.67 -11.93
N LEU A 322 -0.59 17.86 -11.97
CA LEU A 322 -0.01 18.54 -10.80
C LEU A 322 -1.00 19.48 -10.09
N LYS A 323 -2.13 19.84 -10.71
CA LYS A 323 -3.17 20.70 -10.09
C LYS A 323 -3.64 20.19 -8.73
N GLU A 324 -3.60 18.89 -8.50
CA GLU A 324 -3.99 18.28 -7.22
C GLU A 324 -2.89 18.32 -6.15
N LEU A 325 -1.64 18.59 -6.55
CA LEU A 325 -0.46 18.68 -5.67
C LEU A 325 -0.12 20.12 -5.26
N SER A 326 -0.81 21.12 -5.81
CA SER A 326 -0.52 22.56 -5.65
C SER A 326 -0.70 23.11 -4.21
N PHE A 327 -0.92 22.25 -3.22
CA PHE A 327 -1.07 22.62 -1.81
C PHE A 327 0.21 22.40 -0.97
N GLN A 328 1.31 21.96 -1.59
CA GLN A 328 2.61 21.78 -0.93
C GLN A 328 3.66 22.68 -1.60
N GLU A 329 3.82 23.91 -1.12
CA GLU A 329 4.70 24.92 -1.74
C GLU A 329 6.19 24.51 -1.72
N ASP A 330 6.60 23.61 -0.82
CA ASP A 330 8.01 23.21 -0.61
C ASP A 330 8.33 21.76 -1.05
N ARG A 331 7.68 21.24 -2.10
CA ARG A 331 7.95 19.90 -2.65
C ARG A 331 8.44 19.96 -4.09
N ASP A 332 9.69 19.53 -4.33
CA ASP A 332 10.28 19.47 -5.67
C ASP A 332 9.85 18.22 -6.46
N GLY A 333 9.47 17.14 -5.76
CA GLY A 333 9.18 15.87 -6.42
C GLY A 333 8.95 14.67 -5.51
N SER A 334 9.22 13.48 -6.05
CA SER A 334 9.06 12.18 -5.36
C SER A 334 10.16 11.21 -5.75
N LEU A 335 10.66 10.46 -4.77
CA LEU A 335 11.61 9.37 -4.95
C LEU A 335 10.89 8.03 -4.86
N GLY A 336 10.91 7.28 -5.97
CA GLY A 336 10.07 6.11 -6.17
C GLY A 336 10.74 4.75 -5.92
N GLY A 337 9.96 3.70 -6.13
CA GLY A 337 10.31 2.29 -5.97
C GLY A 337 11.55 1.85 -6.74
N ALA A 338 11.85 2.46 -7.90
CA ALA A 338 13.04 2.09 -8.68
C ALA A 338 14.36 2.55 -8.03
N ILE A 339 14.32 3.49 -7.09
CA ILE A 339 15.45 3.80 -6.18
C ILE A 339 15.33 2.96 -4.91
N LEU A 340 14.17 2.92 -4.26
CA LEU A 340 13.99 2.21 -2.98
C LEU A 340 14.41 0.74 -3.05
N ARG A 341 14.10 0.04 -4.15
CA ARG A 341 14.42 -1.39 -4.33
C ARG A 341 15.92 -1.70 -4.30
N ARG A 342 16.77 -0.69 -4.51
CA ARG A 342 18.25 -0.78 -4.53
C ARG A 342 18.85 -0.91 -3.13
N PHE A 343 18.02 -0.76 -2.11
CA PHE A 343 18.40 -0.84 -0.72
C PHE A 343 17.61 -1.90 0.02
N LYS A 344 18.16 -2.32 1.16
CA LYS A 344 17.35 -2.68 2.30
C LYS A 344 16.95 -1.39 2.99
N VAL A 345 15.66 -1.12 3.03
CA VAL A 345 15.08 0.11 3.57
C VAL A 345 14.55 -0.18 4.97
N VAL A 346 14.86 0.66 5.95
CA VAL A 346 14.23 0.62 7.28
C VAL A 346 13.73 2.01 7.61
N ILE A 347 12.42 2.17 7.74
CA ILE A 347 11.81 3.42 8.22
C ILE A 347 11.38 3.19 9.67
N ASN A 348 11.93 3.98 10.58
CA ASN A 348 11.49 4.05 11.96
C ASN A 348 10.54 5.23 12.06
N TYR A 349 9.22 4.99 11.96
CA TYR A 349 8.22 6.05 12.00
C TYR A 349 8.21 6.79 13.35
N PRO A 350 8.22 6.11 14.51
CA PRO A 350 8.29 6.79 15.81
C PRO A 350 9.53 7.66 16.04
N GLU A 351 10.66 7.34 15.41
CA GLU A 351 11.89 8.17 15.49
C GLU A 351 12.13 9.01 14.23
N GLU A 352 11.20 9.02 13.27
CA GLU A 352 11.30 9.76 12.00
C GLU A 352 12.65 9.58 11.29
N THR A 353 13.14 8.34 11.19
CA THR A 353 14.45 8.07 10.56
C THR A 353 14.39 7.01 9.48
N LEU A 354 15.17 7.23 8.43
CA LEU A 354 15.42 6.31 7.34
C LEU A 354 16.79 5.67 7.49
N THR A 355 16.88 4.35 7.43
CA THR A 355 18.16 3.63 7.35
C THR A 355 18.24 2.85 6.04
N LEU A 356 19.30 3.10 5.28
CA LEU A 356 19.55 2.46 3.99
C LEU A 356 20.81 1.60 4.02
N ARG A 357 20.74 0.43 3.40
CA ARG A 357 21.90 -0.43 3.11
C ARG A 357 21.81 -0.95 1.69
N LYS A 358 22.84 -0.73 0.89
CA LYS A 358 22.94 -1.26 -0.49
C LYS A 358 22.62 -2.76 -0.54
N ASN A 359 21.89 -3.18 -1.55
CA ASN A 359 21.66 -4.60 -1.86
C ASN A 359 22.20 -4.95 -3.25
N SER A 360 21.87 -6.13 -3.79
CA SER A 360 22.38 -6.59 -5.10
C SER A 360 21.85 -5.77 -6.28
N HIS A 361 20.73 -5.07 -6.12
CA HIS A 361 20.12 -4.21 -7.16
C HIS A 361 20.72 -2.81 -7.22
N TYR A 362 21.69 -2.49 -6.35
CA TYR A 362 22.21 -1.12 -6.22
C TYR A 362 22.71 -0.55 -7.56
N ASN A 363 23.38 -1.38 -8.37
CA ASN A 363 23.95 -1.00 -9.66
C ASN A 363 23.07 -1.33 -10.88
N ASP A 364 21.81 -1.73 -10.70
CA ASP A 364 20.93 -2.02 -11.84
C ASP A 364 20.82 -0.79 -12.77
N PRO A 365 20.77 -0.94 -14.09
CA PRO A 365 20.65 0.20 -14.98
C PRO A 365 19.25 0.85 -14.95
N PHE A 366 19.19 2.11 -15.34
CA PHE A 366 17.97 2.92 -15.45
C PHE A 366 17.50 2.97 -16.91
N HIS A 367 16.75 1.95 -17.33
CA HIS A 367 16.24 1.85 -18.69
C HIS A 367 14.76 2.23 -18.81
N TYR A 368 14.45 2.97 -19.87
CA TYR A 368 13.09 3.21 -20.33
C TYR A 368 12.61 2.07 -21.24
N ASN A 369 11.29 2.02 -21.43
CA ASN A 369 10.69 1.12 -22.39
C ASN A 369 11.18 1.46 -23.81
N MET A 370 11.97 0.57 -24.40
CA MET A 370 12.58 0.73 -25.72
C MET A 370 11.63 0.38 -26.87
N ALA A 371 10.53 -0.32 -26.59
CA ALA A 371 9.52 -0.66 -27.60
C ALA A 371 8.53 0.50 -27.83
N GLY A 372 8.19 1.23 -26.76
CA GLY A 372 7.12 2.23 -26.77
C GLY A 372 5.72 1.62 -26.75
N ALA A 373 5.57 0.40 -26.24
CA ALA A 373 4.29 -0.27 -26.03
C ALA A 373 4.00 -0.43 -24.55
N VAL A 374 2.76 -0.12 -24.13
CA VAL A 374 2.24 -0.48 -22.82
C VAL A 374 1.09 -1.46 -23.00
N PHE A 375 1.18 -2.62 -22.35
CA PHE A 375 0.12 -3.62 -22.32
C PHE A 375 -0.64 -3.54 -21.01
N GLU A 376 -1.91 -3.92 -21.05
CA GLU A 376 -2.75 -4.18 -19.89
C GLU A 376 -3.39 -5.57 -20.00
N GLN A 377 -3.75 -6.14 -18.85
CA GLN A 377 -4.56 -7.35 -18.78
C GLN A 377 -6.04 -6.98 -18.76
N ASN A 378 -6.71 -7.08 -19.90
CA ASN A 378 -8.11 -6.70 -20.05
C ASN A 378 -8.97 -7.92 -20.42
N GLY A 379 -9.53 -8.54 -19.39
CA GLY A 379 -10.36 -9.73 -19.46
C GLY A 379 -9.57 -11.02 -19.60
N LEU A 380 -10.29 -12.06 -20.02
CA LEU A 380 -9.76 -13.40 -20.23
C LEU A 380 -10.03 -13.85 -21.68
N ILE A 381 -9.16 -14.70 -22.20
CA ILE A 381 -9.33 -15.35 -23.50
C ILE A 381 -9.38 -16.88 -23.32
N SER A 382 -10.27 -17.54 -24.06
CA SER A 382 -10.30 -19.01 -24.14
C SER A 382 -9.10 -19.47 -24.97
N VAL A 383 -8.24 -20.27 -24.36
CA VAL A 383 -7.13 -20.93 -25.04
C VAL A 383 -7.51 -22.38 -25.26
N GLU A 384 -7.54 -22.78 -26.52
CA GLU A 384 -7.80 -24.15 -26.96
C GLU A 384 -6.50 -24.75 -27.50
N GLY A 385 -6.27 -26.02 -27.21
CA GLY A 385 -5.13 -26.75 -27.75
C GLY A 385 -5.31 -28.24 -27.66
N TYR A 386 -4.37 -28.97 -28.24
CA TYR A 386 -4.32 -30.42 -28.19
C TYR A 386 -2.93 -30.87 -27.76
N GLU A 387 -2.87 -31.80 -26.82
CA GLU A 387 -1.66 -32.57 -26.54
C GLU A 387 -1.75 -33.91 -27.25
N SER A 388 -0.73 -34.20 -28.07
CA SER A 388 -0.46 -35.57 -28.50
C SER A 388 0.28 -36.26 -27.36
N ASN A 389 -0.43 -36.99 -26.50
CA ASN A 389 0.22 -37.96 -25.62
C ASN A 389 0.99 -38.93 -26.54
N GLY A 390 2.32 -38.85 -26.53
CA GLY A 390 3.24 -39.43 -27.51
C GLY A 390 3.32 -40.96 -27.55
N GLY A 391 2.18 -41.64 -27.58
CA GLY A 391 2.07 -43.07 -27.83
C GLY A 391 1.28 -43.30 -29.12
N TYR A 392 1.99 -43.45 -30.24
CA TYR A 392 1.42 -44.08 -31.42
C TYR A 392 1.19 -45.56 -31.09
N SER A 393 -0.05 -46.03 -31.17
CA SER A 393 -0.32 -47.48 -31.10
C SER A 393 -0.58 -47.99 -32.52
N LEU A 394 0.23 -48.96 -32.93
CA LEU A 394 0.09 -49.67 -34.20
C LEU A 394 -0.86 -50.84 -33.97
N LYS A 395 -2.04 -50.84 -34.62
CA LYS A 395 -2.93 -52.00 -34.64
C LYS A 395 -2.95 -52.63 -36.03
N PRO A 396 -2.73 -53.95 -36.17
CA PRO A 396 -2.97 -54.64 -37.43
C PRO A 396 -4.47 -54.62 -37.74
N LYS A 397 -4.82 -54.22 -38.97
CA LYS A 397 -6.22 -54.15 -39.42
C LYS A 397 -6.67 -55.56 -39.83
N ASN A 398 -7.39 -56.25 -38.95
CA ASN A 398 -7.70 -57.68 -39.06
C ASN A 398 -8.62 -58.11 -40.22
N ASN A 399 -8.86 -57.29 -41.25
CA ASN A 399 -9.81 -57.63 -42.33
C ASN A 399 -9.38 -57.17 -43.74
N VAL A 400 -8.08 -57.03 -44.01
CA VAL A 400 -7.61 -56.85 -45.41
C VAL A 400 -6.53 -57.88 -45.70
N THR A 401 -6.77 -58.69 -46.73
CA THR A 401 -5.88 -59.72 -47.33
C THR A 401 -4.55 -59.16 -47.88
N LEU A 402 -4.21 -57.90 -47.62
CA LEU A 402 -2.97 -57.25 -47.98
C LEU A 402 -2.04 -57.22 -46.76
N ALA A 403 -1.08 -58.14 -46.75
CA ALA A 403 0.05 -58.09 -45.83
C ALA A 403 0.74 -56.72 -45.92
N GLY A 404 0.79 -55.99 -44.80
CA GLY A 404 1.56 -54.74 -44.70
C GLY A 404 0.78 -53.47 -44.33
N VAL A 405 -0.55 -53.52 -44.13
CA VAL A 405 -1.32 -52.33 -43.70
C VAL A 405 -1.42 -52.26 -42.17
N VAL A 406 -0.93 -51.15 -41.60
CA VAL A 406 -1.00 -50.86 -40.16
C VAL A 406 -1.82 -49.59 -39.93
N GLU A 407 -2.72 -49.63 -38.95
CA GLU A 407 -3.51 -48.48 -38.53
C GLU A 407 -2.79 -47.77 -37.37
N ILE A 408 -2.45 -46.49 -37.57
CA ILE A 408 -1.85 -45.64 -36.55
C ILE A 408 -2.99 -44.95 -35.81
N MET A 409 -3.29 -45.36 -34.58
CA MET A 409 -4.25 -44.64 -33.75
C MET A 409 -3.57 -43.45 -33.08
N VAL A 410 -4.14 -42.26 -33.30
CA VAL A 410 -3.74 -41.00 -32.67
C VAL A 410 -4.90 -40.55 -31.77
N ASN A 411 -4.66 -40.43 -30.47
CA ASN A 411 -5.65 -39.99 -29.49
C ASN A 411 -5.25 -38.60 -28.95
N PRO A 412 -5.60 -37.50 -29.64
CA PRO A 412 -5.32 -36.17 -29.13
C PRO A 412 -6.17 -35.89 -27.89
N VAL A 413 -5.54 -35.34 -26.84
CA VAL A 413 -6.27 -34.80 -25.68
C VAL A 413 -6.48 -33.32 -25.92
N LEU A 414 -7.73 -32.93 -26.08
CA LEU A 414 -8.12 -31.52 -26.18
C LEU A 414 -8.14 -30.90 -24.78
N TYR A 415 -7.59 -29.69 -24.66
CA TYR A 415 -7.73 -28.88 -23.46
C TYR A 415 -8.25 -27.50 -23.82
N GLN A 416 -9.03 -26.93 -22.90
CA GLN A 416 -9.54 -25.58 -22.97
C GLN A 416 -9.42 -24.93 -21.59
N PHE A 417 -8.85 -23.73 -21.50
CA PHE A 417 -8.77 -22.97 -20.27
C PHE A 417 -8.82 -21.47 -20.52
N MET A 418 -9.19 -20.72 -19.49
CA MET A 418 -9.21 -19.26 -19.54
C MET A 418 -7.82 -18.71 -19.18
N ALA A 419 -7.32 -17.80 -20.01
CA ALA A 419 -6.02 -17.16 -19.85
C ALA A 419 -6.14 -15.64 -19.79
N PRO A 420 -5.16 -14.94 -19.18
CA PRO A 420 -5.06 -13.49 -19.24
C PRO A 420 -5.05 -12.98 -20.70
N ARG A 421 -5.94 -12.03 -21.00
CA ARG A 421 -5.97 -11.35 -22.29
C ARG A 421 -5.16 -10.05 -22.21
N PHE A 422 -4.02 -10.00 -22.89
CA PHE A 422 -3.19 -8.79 -22.92
C PHE A 422 -3.53 -7.92 -24.12
N VAL A 423 -3.81 -6.65 -23.87
CA VAL A 423 -4.22 -5.67 -24.89
C VAL A 423 -3.25 -4.50 -24.90
N LEU A 424 -2.86 -4.04 -26.09
CA LEU A 424 -2.02 -2.86 -26.24
C LEU A 424 -2.85 -1.62 -25.88
N SER A 425 -2.52 -0.97 -24.77
CA SER A 425 -3.27 0.17 -24.24
C SER A 425 -2.66 1.52 -24.62
N GLU A 426 -1.33 1.61 -24.72
CA GLU A 426 -0.63 2.84 -25.12
C GLU A 426 0.46 2.54 -26.14
N VAL A 427 0.62 3.47 -27.09
CA VAL A 427 1.70 3.47 -28.09
C VAL A 427 2.36 4.83 -28.08
N ARG A 428 3.66 4.86 -27.75
CA ARG A 428 4.45 6.09 -27.79
C ARG A 428 4.72 6.50 -29.24
N GLU A 429 4.55 7.78 -29.53
CA GLU A 429 4.86 8.37 -30.82
C GLU A 429 6.33 8.13 -31.22
N ASN A 430 6.58 7.92 -32.51
CA ASN A 430 7.87 7.65 -33.13
C ASN A 430 8.62 6.41 -32.61
N SER A 431 7.93 5.54 -31.85
CA SER A 431 8.50 4.34 -31.26
C SER A 431 8.66 3.18 -32.26
N PRO A 432 9.50 2.16 -31.96
CA PRO A 432 9.60 0.95 -32.78
C PRO A 432 8.26 0.23 -33.01
N VAL A 433 7.38 0.22 -32.01
CA VAL A 433 6.06 -0.42 -32.07
C VAL A 433 5.13 0.34 -33.03
N GLU A 434 5.09 1.66 -32.92
CA GLU A 434 4.28 2.50 -33.83
C GLU A 434 4.75 2.34 -35.28
N LYS A 435 6.07 2.42 -35.52
CA LYS A 435 6.67 2.29 -36.85
C LYS A 435 6.44 0.92 -37.48
N ALA A 436 6.29 -0.13 -36.68
CA ALA A 436 5.93 -1.45 -37.15
C ALA A 436 4.44 -1.58 -37.52
N GLY A 437 3.57 -0.66 -37.07
CA GLY A 437 2.14 -0.65 -37.39
C GLY A 437 1.24 -1.32 -36.37
N LEU A 438 1.74 -1.59 -35.15
CA LEU A 438 0.90 -1.98 -34.03
C LEU A 438 0.03 -0.79 -33.58
N LYS A 439 -1.18 -1.07 -33.12
CA LYS A 439 -2.19 -0.07 -32.76
C LYS A 439 -2.83 -0.40 -31.42
N ILE A 440 -3.26 0.64 -30.71
CA ILE A 440 -4.07 0.50 -29.50
C ILE A 440 -5.27 -0.41 -29.80
N GLY A 441 -5.53 -1.36 -28.89
CA GLY A 441 -6.56 -2.38 -29.04
C GLY A 441 -6.08 -3.72 -29.62
N ASP A 442 -4.84 -3.81 -30.11
CA ASP A 442 -4.24 -5.08 -30.53
C ASP A 442 -4.15 -6.07 -29.35
N VAL A 443 -4.68 -7.27 -29.54
CA VAL A 443 -4.63 -8.34 -28.53
C VAL A 443 -3.38 -9.18 -28.76
N LEU A 444 -2.52 -9.29 -27.76
CA LEU A 444 -1.29 -10.05 -27.87
C LEU A 444 -1.56 -11.57 -27.86
N ILE A 445 -1.08 -12.26 -28.90
CA ILE A 445 -1.15 -13.72 -29.04
C ILE A 445 0.17 -14.36 -28.66
N SER A 446 1.30 -13.86 -29.18
CA SER A 446 2.63 -14.37 -28.81
C SER A 446 3.74 -13.33 -28.94
N ILE A 447 4.83 -13.54 -28.18
CA ILE A 447 6.09 -12.78 -28.28
C ILE A 447 7.24 -13.76 -28.50
N ASN A 448 7.99 -13.57 -29.58
CA ASN A 448 9.15 -14.40 -29.96
C ASN A 448 8.82 -15.91 -29.99
N GLY A 449 7.64 -16.26 -30.52
CA GLY A 449 7.15 -17.64 -30.60
C GLY A 449 6.68 -18.25 -29.28
N LYS A 450 6.73 -17.50 -28.17
CA LYS A 450 6.14 -17.92 -26.89
C LYS A 450 4.75 -17.29 -26.74
N GLU A 451 3.76 -18.13 -26.51
CA GLU A 451 2.37 -17.72 -26.27
C GLU A 451 2.23 -16.70 -25.14
N ALA A 452 1.35 -15.72 -25.36
CA ALA A 452 1.13 -14.59 -24.46
C ALA A 452 0.69 -15.05 -23.06
N PHE A 453 -0.20 -16.04 -22.97
CA PHE A 453 -0.70 -16.57 -21.69
C PHE A 453 0.39 -17.19 -20.80
N LYS A 454 1.57 -17.50 -21.36
CA LYS A 454 2.72 -18.01 -20.61
C LYS A 454 3.58 -16.90 -19.99
N PHE A 455 3.16 -15.65 -20.11
CA PHE A 455 3.79 -14.50 -19.49
C PHE A 455 2.87 -13.89 -18.43
N LYS A 456 3.49 -13.33 -17.39
CA LYS A 456 2.84 -12.32 -16.57
C LYS A 456 3.04 -10.94 -17.20
N LEU A 457 2.11 -10.02 -16.98
CA LEU A 457 2.17 -8.69 -17.61
C LEU A 457 3.49 -7.96 -17.35
N TYR A 458 3.98 -7.99 -16.10
CA TYR A 458 5.24 -7.34 -15.74
C TYR A 458 6.47 -7.96 -16.44
N GLU A 459 6.40 -9.22 -16.90
CA GLU A 459 7.47 -9.86 -17.66
C GLU A 459 7.51 -9.30 -19.10
N ILE A 460 6.36 -8.99 -19.68
CA ILE A 460 6.27 -8.31 -20.98
C ILE A 460 6.92 -6.92 -20.88
N ASN A 461 6.59 -6.16 -19.83
CA ASN A 461 7.22 -4.85 -19.59
C ASN A 461 8.73 -4.96 -19.36
N ALA A 462 9.20 -6.01 -18.68
CA ALA A 462 10.62 -6.28 -18.50
C ALA A 462 11.32 -6.60 -19.83
N LEU A 463 10.66 -7.29 -20.77
CA LEU A 463 11.24 -7.55 -22.10
C LEU A 463 11.59 -6.25 -22.83
N PHE A 464 10.77 -5.21 -22.71
CA PHE A 464 11.00 -3.94 -23.40
C PHE A 464 11.96 -3.00 -22.69
N SER A 465 12.17 -3.16 -21.38
CA SER A 465 13.00 -2.27 -20.56
C SER A 465 14.35 -2.87 -20.15
N GLN A 466 14.47 -4.19 -20.03
CA GLN A 466 15.67 -4.86 -19.51
C GLN A 466 16.46 -5.62 -20.60
N SER A 467 15.92 -5.71 -21.81
CA SER A 467 16.66 -6.28 -22.95
C SER A 467 17.76 -5.34 -23.43
N ARG A 468 18.77 -5.89 -24.12
CA ARG A 468 19.73 -5.07 -24.85
C ARG A 468 19.07 -4.31 -26.00
N GLU A 469 19.59 -3.12 -26.28
CA GLU A 469 19.31 -2.40 -27.52
C GLU A 469 19.67 -3.25 -28.74
N GLY A 470 18.93 -3.09 -29.84
CA GLY A 470 19.12 -3.87 -31.05
C GLY A 470 18.50 -5.26 -31.01
N LYS A 471 17.91 -5.67 -29.88
CA LYS A 471 17.16 -6.93 -29.81
C LYS A 471 15.92 -6.85 -30.71
N ARG A 472 15.79 -7.82 -31.62
CA ARG A 472 14.60 -7.99 -32.46
C ARG A 472 13.49 -8.65 -31.63
N ILE A 473 12.29 -8.11 -31.76
CA ILE A 473 11.07 -8.64 -31.17
C ILE A 473 10.13 -9.00 -32.32
N GLN A 474 9.62 -10.22 -32.27
CA GLN A 474 8.54 -10.69 -33.12
C GLN A 474 7.29 -10.82 -32.27
N MET A 475 6.17 -10.29 -32.75
CA MET A 475 4.88 -10.35 -32.06
C MET A 475 3.82 -10.82 -33.03
N VAL A 476 2.95 -11.70 -32.55
CA VAL A 476 1.68 -12.01 -33.21
C VAL A 476 0.58 -11.37 -32.38
N VAL A 477 -0.29 -10.60 -33.02
CA VAL A 477 -1.43 -9.96 -32.39
C VAL A 477 -2.71 -10.24 -33.18
N SER A 478 -3.85 -10.23 -32.51
CA SER A 478 -5.17 -10.27 -33.12
C SER A 478 -5.78 -8.88 -33.11
N ARG A 479 -6.18 -8.38 -34.29
CA ARG A 479 -6.92 -7.14 -34.47
C ARG A 479 -8.23 -7.47 -35.17
N ASN A 480 -9.36 -7.21 -34.51
CA ASN A 480 -10.69 -7.55 -35.03
C ASN A 480 -10.82 -9.02 -35.45
N GLY A 481 -10.16 -9.94 -34.72
CA GLY A 481 -10.17 -11.37 -35.00
C GLY A 481 -9.17 -11.83 -36.07
N ILE A 482 -8.43 -10.91 -36.70
CA ILE A 482 -7.42 -11.24 -37.71
C ILE A 482 -6.04 -11.24 -37.06
N GLU A 483 -5.36 -12.38 -37.14
CA GLU A 483 -3.97 -12.49 -36.69
C GLU A 483 -3.00 -11.81 -37.66
N MET A 484 -2.08 -11.06 -37.10
CA MET A 484 -1.05 -10.34 -37.85
C MET A 484 0.28 -10.47 -37.13
N GLU A 485 1.35 -10.61 -37.91
CA GLU A 485 2.71 -10.68 -37.40
C GLU A 485 3.42 -9.34 -37.59
N PHE A 486 4.07 -8.86 -36.53
CA PHE A 486 4.88 -7.65 -36.52
C PHE A 486 6.29 -7.95 -36.04
N ARG A 487 7.27 -7.26 -36.63
CA ARG A 487 8.68 -7.35 -36.23
C ARG A 487 9.25 -5.95 -36.05
N PHE A 488 9.91 -5.71 -34.93
CA PHE A 488 10.61 -4.46 -34.66
C PHE A 488 11.88 -4.69 -33.85
N THR A 489 12.71 -3.66 -33.77
CA THR A 489 13.97 -3.69 -33.04
C THR A 489 13.91 -2.70 -31.89
N LEU A 490 14.28 -3.13 -30.68
CA LEU A 490 14.34 -2.26 -29.51
C LEU A 490 15.39 -1.17 -29.72
N LYS A 491 15.00 0.09 -29.49
CA LYS A 491 15.85 1.27 -29.63
C LYS A 491 15.85 2.08 -28.33
N LYS A 492 17.03 2.50 -27.85
CA LYS A 492 17.09 3.40 -26.70
C LYS A 492 16.46 4.76 -27.04
N VAL A 493 15.83 5.35 -26.03
CA VAL A 493 15.10 6.63 -26.16
C VAL A 493 15.97 7.80 -25.70
N LEU A 494 16.92 7.55 -24.79
CA LEU A 494 17.93 8.46 -24.26
C LEU A 494 19.17 7.68 -23.79
#